data_AF-K2A3I6-F1
#
_entry.id   AF-K2A3I6-F1
#
_cell.length_a   1.000
_cell.length_b   1.000
_cell.length_c   1.000
_cell.angle_alpha   90.00
_cell.angle_beta   90.00
_cell.angle_gamma   90.00
#
_symmetry.space_group_name_H-M   'P 1'
#
loop_
_entity.id
_entity.type
_entity.pdbx_description
1 polymer ?
#
loop_
_entity_poly.entity_id
_entity_poly.type
_entity_poly.pdbx_seq_one_letter_code
_entity_poly.pdbx_strand_id
1 'polypeptide(L)' 'MKKIIVTIIFGLVLALSTSETQAHPGNIDPSGCHTCYTNCPSWGLAYGEYHCH' A
#
# COMPACT_ATOMS: atom_id res chain seq x y z
N MET A 1 -12.98 -6.33 35.99
CA MET A 1 -12.25 -5.09 35.64
C MET A 1 -10.96 -5.36 34.86
N LYS A 2 -10.00 -6.17 35.35
CA LYS A 2 -8.74 -6.48 34.62
C LYS A 2 -8.93 -6.98 33.17
N LYS A 3 -9.87 -7.89 32.92
CA LYS A 3 -10.15 -8.40 31.57
C LYS A 3 -10.65 -7.31 30.62
N ILE A 4 -11.53 -6.42 31.09
CA ILE A 4 -12.05 -5.29 30.32
C ILE A 4 -10.92 -4.33 29.95
N ILE A 5 -10.03 -4.03 30.89
CA ILE A 5 -8.86 -3.18 30.65
C ILE A 5 -7.94 -3.79 29.59
N VAL A 6 -7.67 -5.10 29.65
CA VAL A 6 -6.86 -5.80 28.64
C VAL A 6 -7.51 -5.73 27.27
N THR A 7 -8.83 -5.93 27.18
CA THR A 7 -9.57 -5.83 25.91
C THR A 7 -9.52 -4.42 25.33
N ILE A 8 -9.66 -3.38 26.16
CA ILE A 8 -9.58 -1.98 25.72
C ILE A 8 -8.17 -1.65 25.22
N ILE A 9 -7.13 -2.06 25.95
CA ILE A 9 -5.74 -1.83 25.55
C ILE A 9 -5.44 -2.55 24.23
N PHE A 10 -5.89 -3.80 24.09
CA PHE A 10 -5.71 -4.57 22.87
C PHE A 10 -6.39 -3.90 21.67
N GLY A 11 -7.64 -3.45 21.83
CA GLY A 11 -8.36 -2.70 20.79
C GLY A 11 -7.66 -1.39 20.41
N LEU A 12 -7.09 -0.68 21.39
CA LEU A 12 -6.36 0.57 21.14
C LEU A 12 -5.07 0.31 20.36
N VAL A 13 -4.32 -0.74 20.67
CA VAL A 13 -3.10 -1.12 19.93
C VAL A 13 -3.42 -1.43 18.47
N LEU A 14 -4.50 -2.17 18.20
CA LEU A 14 -4.98 -2.46 16.85
C LEU A 14 -5.43 -1.20 16.08
N ALA A 15 -6.11 -0.29 16.75
CA ALA A 15 -6.56 0.96 16.13
C ALA A 15 -5.39 1.89 15.76
N LEU A 16 -4.29 1.82 16.51
CA LEU A 16 -3.08 2.61 16.26
C LEU A 16 -2.09 1.94 15.30
N SER A 17 -2.28 0.66 14.98
CA SER A 17 -1.42 -0.06 14.03
C SER A 17 -1.85 0.18 12.58
N THR A 18 -1.78 1.43 12.12
CA THR A 18 -1.89 1.74 10.70
C THR A 18 -0.50 1.72 10.06
N SER A 19 -0.43 1.24 8.82
CA SER A 19 0.78 1.33 8.00
C SER A 19 0.47 2.18 6.77
N GLU A 20 1.44 2.97 6.33
CA GLU A 20 1.27 3.74 5.10
C GLU A 20 1.40 2.83 3.89
N THR A 21 0.33 2.73 3.10
CA THR A 21 0.36 2.05 1.80
C THR A 21 0.71 3.06 0.72
N GLN A 22 1.82 2.84 0.03
CA GLN A 22 2.20 3.67 -1.12
C GLN A 22 1.56 3.08 -2.38
N ALA A 23 0.85 3.91 -3.16
CA ALA A 23 0.38 3.55 -4.49
C ALA A 23 1.28 4.20 -5.54
N HIS A 24 1.72 3.42 -6.53
CA HIS A 24 2.57 3.98 -7.58
C HIS A 24 1.71 4.68 -8.64
N PRO A 25 2.20 5.80 -9.20
CA PRO A 25 1.47 6.52 -10.24
C PRO A 25 1.51 5.75 -11.57
N GLY A 26 0.43 5.79 -12.33
CA GLY A 26 0.33 5.18 -13.66
C GLY A 26 -1.13 5.08 -14.11
N ASN A 27 -1.41 5.39 -15.38
CA ASN A 27 -2.75 5.22 -15.93
C ASN A 27 -2.93 3.78 -16.40
N ILE A 28 -3.82 3.04 -15.74
CA ILE A 28 -4.10 1.63 -16.05
C ILE A 28 -4.93 1.56 -17.33
N ASP A 29 -4.49 0.71 -18.26
CA ASP A 29 -5.18 0.39 -19.50
C ASP A 29 -6.34 -0.62 -19.26
N PRO A 30 -7.19 -0.90 -20.27
CA PRO A 30 -8.31 -1.83 -20.10
C PRO A 30 -7.92 -3.27 -19.72
N SER A 31 -6.64 -3.65 -19.83
CA SER A 31 -6.13 -4.96 -19.44
C SER A 31 -5.66 -5.02 -17.99
N GLY A 32 -5.75 -3.92 -17.22
CA GLY A 32 -5.27 -3.87 -15.84
C GLY A 32 -3.76 -3.60 -15.72
N CYS A 33 -3.11 -3.20 -16.82
CA CYS A 33 -1.68 -3.00 -16.91
C CYS A 33 -1.35 -1.55 -17.32
N HIS A 34 -0.09 -1.16 -17.29
CA HIS A 34 0.35 0.16 -17.79
C HIS A 34 1.86 0.19 -18.00
N THR A 35 2.33 1.23 -18.69
CA THR A 35 3.75 1.55 -18.83
C THR A 35 4.18 2.57 -17.78
N CYS A 36 5.28 2.30 -17.08
CA CYS A 36 5.82 3.21 -16.09
C CYS A 36 6.67 4.33 -16.73
N TYR A 37 6.33 5.58 -16.41
CA TYR A 37 7.09 6.76 -16.85
C TYR A 37 7.49 7.71 -15.71
N THR A 38 6.98 7.50 -14.50
CA THR A 38 7.19 8.42 -13.37
C THR A 38 7.72 7.67 -12.18
N ASN A 39 8.90 8.05 -11.68
CA ASN A 39 9.54 7.49 -10.49
C ASN A 39 9.68 5.95 -10.49
N CYS A 40 9.75 5.30 -11.66
CA CYS A 40 9.81 3.84 -11.81
C CYS A 40 10.87 3.16 -10.93
N PRO A 41 12.10 3.69 -10.79
CA PRO A 41 13.11 3.08 -9.93
C PRO A 41 12.71 3.03 -8.45
N SER A 42 11.90 3.97 -7.97
CA SER A 42 11.37 3.95 -6.59
C SER A 42 10.45 2.76 -6.33
N TRP A 43 9.96 2.13 -7.40
CA TRP A 43 9.06 0.97 -7.39
C TRP A 43 9.74 -0.30 -7.91
N GLY A 44 11.06 -0.27 -8.12
CA GLY A 44 11.82 -1.42 -8.61
C GLY A 44 11.64 -1.72 -10.10
N LEU A 45 11.15 -0.75 -10.87
CA LEU A 45 10.84 -0.90 -12.29
C LEU A 45 11.76 -0.05 -13.16
N ALA A 46 12.00 -0.49 -14.39
CA ALA A 46 12.69 0.29 -15.40
C ALA A 46 11.77 1.38 -16.00
N TYR A 47 12.37 2.48 -16.45
CA TYR A 47 11.64 3.48 -17.23
C TYR A 47 11.15 2.88 -18.54
N GLY A 48 9.85 3.00 -18.84
CA GLY A 48 9.22 2.41 -20.02
C GLY A 48 8.86 0.93 -19.85
N GLU A 49 9.04 0.35 -18.66
CA GLU A 49 8.59 -1.02 -18.36
C GLU A 49 7.06 -1.09 -18.37
N TYR A 50 6.51 -2.14 -18.97
CA TYR A 50 5.07 -2.43 -18.97
C TYR A 50 4.79 -3.56 -17.99
N HIS A 51 3.90 -3.33 -17.03
CA HIS A 51 3.55 -4.30 -16.00
C HIS A 51 2.08 -4.18 -15.56
N CYS A 52 1.61 -5.21 -14.86
CA CYS A 52 0.21 -5.34 -14.42
C CYS A 52 0.11 -5.33 -12.88
N HIS A 53 -1.06 -4.93 -12.37
CA HIS A 53 -1.39 -4.89 -10.94
C HIS A 53 -2.31 -6.01 -10.50
#